data_AF-A0AAD6MH67-F1
#
_entry.id   AF-A0AAD6MH67-F1
#
_cell.length_a   1.000
_cell.length_b   1.000
_cell.length_c   1.000
_cell.angle_alpha   90.00
_cell.angle_beta   90.00
_cell.angle_gamma   90.00
#
_symmetry.space_group_name_H-M   'P 1'
#
loop_
_entity.id
_entity.type
_entity.pdbx_description
1 polymer ?
#
loop_
_entity_poly.entity_id
_entity_poly.type
_entity_poly.pdbx_seq_one_letter_code
_entity_poly.pdbx_strand_id
1 'polypeptide(L)' 'MLGCCTLDQLKYFCKHTKNHRTGAKDRVLYLAYLGMCKQLDPNGPFDR' A
#
# COMPACT_ATOMS: atom_id res chain seq x y z
N MET A 1 12.55 1.44 2.59
CA MET A 1 12.12 2.64 1.84
C MET A 1 11.11 2.24 0.77
N LEU A 2 9.82 2.50 0.97
CA LEU A 2 8.77 2.23 -0.03
C LEU A 2 8.98 3.03 -1.33
N GLY A 3 9.61 4.21 -1.26
CA GLY A 3 9.93 5.04 -2.42
C GLY A 3 10.94 4.42 -3.41
N CYS A 4 11.67 3.38 -2.98
CA CYS A 4 12.61 2.64 -3.83
C CYS A 4 11.96 1.46 -4.56
N CYS A 5 10.73 1.09 -4.19
CA CYS A 5 10.02 0.00 -4.84
C CYS A 5 9.55 0.42 -6.23
N THR A 6 9.62 -0.50 -7.18
CA THR A 6 9.07 -0.27 -8.52
C THR A 6 7.54 -0.20 -8.46
N LEU A 7 6.93 0.44 -9.45
CA LEU A 7 5.48 0.52 -9.53
C LEU A 7 4.83 -0.88 -9.55
N ASP A 8 5.48 -1.86 -10.18
CA ASP A 8 4.97 -3.23 -10.24
C ASP A 8 5.07 -3.97 -8.91
N GLN A 9 6.14 -3.74 -8.14
CA GLN A 9 6.22 -4.25 -6.75
C GLN A 9 5.12 -3.65 -5.87
N LEU A 10 4.87 -2.34 -6.00
CA LEU A 10 3.80 -1.67 -5.26
C LEU A 10 2.41 -2.19 -5.65
N LYS A 11 2.17 -2.40 -6.95
CA LYS A 11 0.93 -3.00 -7.47
C LYS A 11 0.75 -4.45 -6.99
N TYR A 12 1.81 -5.24 -7.00
CA TYR A 12 1.79 -6.61 -6.50
C TYR A 12 1.40 -6.65 -5.02
N PHE A 13 2.03 -5.81 -4.19
CA PHE A 13 1.67 -5.69 -2.77
C PHE A 13 0.20 -5.27 -2.58
N CYS A 14 -0.25 -4.25 -3.32
CA CYS A 14 -1.63 -3.78 -3.24
C CYS A 14 -2.64 -4.86 -3.66
N LYS A 15 -2.33 -5.68 -4.67
CA LYS A 15 -3.13 -6.84 -5.07
C LYS A 15 -3.32 -7.84 -3.92
N HIS A 16 -2.26 -8.10 -3.14
CA HIS A 16 -2.30 -9.05 -2.03
C HIS A 16 -2.86 -8.48 -0.73
N THR A 17 -2.91 -7.16 -0.57
CA THR A 17 -3.56 -6.49 0.56
C THR A 17 -5.02 -6.11 0.28
N LYS A 18 -5.63 -6.69 -0.77
CA LYS A 18 -6.99 -6.38 -1.25
C LYS A 18 -7.21 -4.92 -1.65
N ASN A 19 -6.13 -4.14 -1.81
CA ASN A 19 -6.16 -2.79 -2.36
C ASN A 19 -6.11 -2.87 -3.89
N HIS A 20 -7.19 -3.34 -4.50
CA HIS A 20 -7.28 -3.53 -5.96
C HIS A 20 -7.52 -2.18 -6.67
N ARG A 21 -6.55 -1.26 -6.63
CA ARG A 21 -6.59 -0.01 -7.40
C ARG A 21 -5.51 0.05 -8.47
N THR A 22 -5.95 0.35 -9.70
CA THR A 22 -5.12 0.84 -10.79
C THR A 22 -5.06 2.38 -10.70
N GLY A 23 -4.12 2.88 -9.89
CA GLY A 23 -3.92 4.32 -9.67
C GLY A 23 -2.54 4.81 -10.09
N ALA A 24 -2.36 6.13 -10.12
CA ALA A 24 -1.06 6.78 -10.27
C ALA A 24 -0.08 6.29 -9.18
N LYS A 25 1.24 6.34 -9.47
CA LYS A 25 2.30 5.83 -8.58
C LYS A 25 2.15 6.31 -7.13
N ASP A 26 1.84 7.60 -6.92
CA ASP A 26 1.70 8.16 -5.57
C ASP A 26 0.52 7.56 -4.79
N ARG A 27 -0.59 7.24 -5.48
CA ARG A 27 -1.73 6.55 -4.86
C ARG A 27 -1.37 5.12 -4.47
N VAL A 28 -0.65 4.39 -5.34
CA VAL A 28 -0.24 3.01 -5.04
C VAL A 28 0.78 3.00 -3.89
N LEU A 29 1.70 3.97 -3.87
CA LEU A 29 2.67 4.15 -2.79
C LEU A 29 1.96 4.40 -1.45
N TYR A 30 0.98 5.30 -1.42
CA TYR A 30 0.20 5.62 -0.22
C TYR A 30 -0.61 4.42 0.28
N LEU A 31 -1.23 3.65 -0.63
CA LEU A 31 -1.96 2.43 -0.27
C LEU A 31 -1.02 1.34 0.25
N ALA A 32 0.17 1.20 -0.33
CA ALA A 32 1.18 0.27 0.17
C ALA A 32 1.63 0.65 1.58
N TYR A 33 1.84 1.94 1.84
CA TYR A 33 2.14 2.46 3.17
C TYR A 33 1.02 2.15 4.17
N LEU A 34 -0.24 2.48 3.85
CA LEU A 34 -1.39 2.16 4.70
C LEU A 34 -1.52 0.66 4.98
N GLY A 35 -1.33 -0.18 3.96
CA GLY A 35 -1.36 -1.64 4.11
C GLY A 35 -0.29 -2.16 5.07
N MET A 36 0.92 -1.59 5.04
CA MET A 36 1.97 -1.91 6.02
C MET A 36 1.64 -1.39 7.42
N CYS A 37 1.13 -0.17 7.54
CA CYS A 37 0.69 0.38 8.82
C CYS A 37 -0.37 -0.49 9.49
N LYS A 38 -1.36 -0.98 8.75
CA LYS A 38 -2.36 -1.94 9.27
C LYS A 38 -1.77 -3.28 9.70
N GLN A 39 -0.72 -3.75 9.03
CA GLN A 39 -0.04 -5.00 9.42
C GLN A 39 0.77 -4.84 10.70
N LEU A 40 1.37 -3.66 10.92
CA LEU A 40 2.16 -3.35 12.11
C LEU A 40 1.28 -2.96 13.30
N ASP A 41 0.23 -2.19 13.05
CA ASP A 41 -0.73 -1.75 14.04
C ASP A 41 -2.16 -1.91 13.51
N PRO A 42 -2.77 -3.10 13.72
CA PRO A 42 -4.13 -3.39 13.28
C PRO A 42 -5.20 -2.51 13.94
N ASN A 43 -4.91 -1.90 15.09
CA ASN A 43 -5.85 -1.05 15.84
C ASN A 43 -5.59 0.45 15.60
N GLY A 44 -4.60 0.79 14.77
CA GLY A 44 -4.24 2.16 14.44
C GLY A 44 -5.28 2.84 13.54
N PRO A 45 -5.18 4.16 13.34
CA PRO A 45 -6.18 4.98 12.62
C PRO A 45 -6.09 4.83 11.09
N PHE A 46 -5.81 3.62 10.59
CA PHE A 46 -5.49 3.34 9.19
C PHE A 46 -6.68 2.78 8.37
N ASP A 47 -7.84 2.58 8.99
CA ASP A 47 -9.10 2.23 8.31
C ASP A 47 -9.75 3.44 7.65
N ARG A 48 -9.26 3.81 6.46
CA ARG A 48 -9.83 4.87 5.62
C ARG A 48 -10.38 4.33 4.30
#